data_AF-A0A436DUB0-F1
#
_entry.id   AF-A0A436DUB0-F1
#
_cell.length_a   1.000
_cell.length_b   1.000
_cell.length_c   1.000
_cell.angle_alpha   90.00
_cell.angle_beta   90.00
_cell.angle_gamma   90.00
#
_symmetry.space_group_name_H-M   'P 1'
#
loop_
_entity.id
_entity.type
_entity.pdbx_description
1 polymer ?
#
loop_
_entity_poly.entity_id
_entity_poly.type
_entity_poly.pdbx_seq_one_letter_code
_entity_poly.pdbx_strand_id
1 'polypeptide(L)'
;TSPPPVDERALATLRRQIGTRPTWAAISTHDGEEVVAAEVHATLHKRHHGLLTIVVPRHPDRGEALAAQISGMGLKVARRSKGDRIAADTDILLGDTIGEMGLYLRLTEIAFVGRSLTSEGGQNPLEPAMLDTAVLAGRNVQNFREAYQ
;
A
#
# COMPACT_ATOMS: atom_id res chain seq x y z
N THR A 1 -18.51 -12.96 -4.00
CA THR A 1 -17.83 -12.36 -2.81
C THR A 1 -18.29 -10.92 -2.67
N SER A 2 -18.28 -10.36 -1.47
CA SER A 2 -18.56 -8.92 -1.25
C SER A 2 -17.25 -8.14 -1.12
N PRO A 3 -17.19 -6.86 -1.54
CA PRO A 3 -15.98 -6.06 -1.38
C PRO A 3 -15.57 -5.97 0.10
N PRO A 4 -14.26 -5.83 0.39
CA PRO A 4 -13.81 -5.71 1.77
C PRO A 4 -14.45 -4.50 2.45
N PRO A 5 -14.87 -4.63 3.72
CA PRO A 5 -15.55 -3.57 4.45
C PRO A 5 -14.61 -2.39 4.67
N VAL A 6 -15.20 -1.22 4.96
CA VAL A 6 -14.45 0.00 5.25
C VAL A 6 -15.15 0.79 6.35
N ASP A 7 -14.36 1.42 7.23
CA ASP A 7 -14.85 2.49 8.09
C ASP A 7 -14.93 3.79 7.28
N GLU A 8 -16.16 4.21 6.97
CA GLU A 8 -16.43 5.40 6.16
C GLU A 8 -15.89 6.70 6.78
N ARG A 9 -15.83 6.80 8.12
CA ARG A 9 -15.29 7.99 8.79
C ARG A 9 -13.77 8.06 8.65
N ALA A 10 -13.11 6.91 8.77
CA ALA A 10 -11.68 6.80 8.53
C ALA A 10 -11.35 7.13 7.07
N LEU A 11 -12.10 6.56 6.13
CA LEU A 11 -11.94 6.81 4.69
C LEU A 11 -12.11 8.29 4.35
N ALA A 12 -13.19 8.92 4.81
CA ALA A 12 -13.44 10.35 4.57
C ALA A 12 -12.34 11.24 5.17
N THR A 13 -11.79 10.86 6.32
CA THR A 13 -10.69 11.59 6.96
C THR A 13 -9.40 11.49 6.16
N LEU A 14 -9.00 10.27 5.76
CA LEU A 14 -7.77 10.07 4.99
C LEU A 14 -7.90 10.66 3.59
N ARG A 15 -9.04 10.53 2.92
CA ARG A 15 -9.29 11.22 1.63
C ARG A 15 -9.12 12.73 1.74
N ARG A 16 -9.60 13.35 2.82
CA ARG A 16 -9.41 14.80 3.05
C ARG A 16 -7.94 15.17 3.28
N GLN A 17 -7.17 14.32 3.96
CA GLN A 17 -5.75 14.57 4.20
C GLN A 17 -4.91 14.38 2.92
N ILE A 18 -5.25 13.38 2.11
CA ILE A 18 -4.59 13.07 0.83
C ILE A 18 -4.95 14.13 -0.22
N GLY A 19 -6.19 14.61 -0.24
CA GLY A 19 -6.66 15.59 -1.22
C GLY A 19 -6.60 15.03 -2.64
N THR A 20 -6.00 15.77 -3.57
CA THR A 20 -5.89 15.41 -5.00
C THR A 20 -4.56 14.75 -5.35
N ARG A 21 -3.76 14.39 -4.33
CA ARG A 21 -2.44 13.76 -4.51
C ARG A 21 -2.59 12.42 -5.25
N PRO A 22 -1.75 12.12 -6.25
CA PRO A 22 -1.76 10.81 -6.87
C PRO A 22 -1.33 9.75 -5.85
N THR A 23 -1.96 8.59 -5.88
CA THR A 23 -1.67 7.48 -4.96
C THR A 23 -1.47 6.16 -5.71
N TRP A 24 -0.60 5.32 -5.18
CA TRP A 24 -0.53 3.90 -5.52
C TRP A 24 -0.25 3.09 -4.26
N ALA A 25 -0.65 1.83 -4.23
CA ALA A 25 -0.43 0.96 -3.07
C ALA A 25 0.47 -0.24 -3.39
N ALA A 26 1.29 -0.64 -2.42
CA ALA A 26 1.88 -1.96 -2.33
C ALA A 26 1.22 -2.68 -1.15
N ILE A 27 0.44 -3.73 -1.43
CA ILE A 27 -0.40 -4.39 -0.43
C ILE A 27 0.00 -5.84 -0.18
N SER A 28 -0.20 -6.31 1.05
CA SER A 28 0.20 -7.65 1.48
C SER A 28 1.68 -7.96 1.19
N THR A 29 2.53 -6.93 1.32
CA THR A 29 3.97 -7.04 1.05
C THR A 29 4.68 -7.95 2.04
N HIS A 30 5.75 -8.57 1.57
CA HIS A 30 6.68 -9.38 2.35
C HIS A 30 8.08 -8.78 2.29
N ASP A 31 8.97 -9.34 3.10
CA ASP A 31 10.36 -8.90 3.25
C ASP A 31 11.03 -8.56 1.90
N GLY A 32 11.51 -7.32 1.82
CA GLY A 32 12.16 -6.75 0.64
C GLY A 32 11.21 -5.97 -0.27
N GLU A 33 9.92 -6.31 -0.34
CA GLU A 33 8.96 -5.61 -1.21
C GLU A 33 8.60 -4.22 -0.69
N GLU A 34 8.64 -4.00 0.62
CA GLU A 34 8.40 -2.67 1.21
C GLU A 34 9.50 -1.67 0.81
N VAL A 35 10.75 -2.14 0.77
CA VAL A 35 11.91 -1.34 0.34
C VAL A 35 11.80 -1.03 -1.14
N VAL A 36 11.46 -2.03 -1.96
CA VAL A 36 11.23 -1.80 -3.40
C VAL A 36 10.11 -0.77 -3.62
N ALA A 37 9.02 -0.81 -2.85
CA ALA A 37 7.96 0.19 -2.94
C ALA A 37 8.47 1.61 -2.60
N ALA A 38 9.33 1.75 -1.59
CA ALA A 38 9.98 3.01 -1.25
C ALA A 38 10.93 3.52 -2.35
N GLU A 39 11.69 2.64 -2.99
CA GLU A 39 12.55 2.99 -4.13
C GLU A 39 11.75 3.43 -5.36
N VAL A 40 10.64 2.73 -5.64
CA VAL A 40 9.70 3.11 -6.69
C VAL A 40 9.10 4.48 -6.38
N HIS A 41 8.71 4.76 -5.14
CA HIS A 41 8.26 6.08 -4.73
C HIS A 41 9.30 7.16 -5.05
N ALA A 42 10.55 6.98 -4.60
CA ALA A 42 11.63 7.95 -4.84
C ALA A 42 11.89 8.21 -6.33
N THR A 43 11.64 7.21 -7.18
CA THR A 43 11.74 7.32 -8.63
C THR A 43 10.55 8.08 -9.22
N LEU A 44 9.32 7.74 -8.82
CA LEU A 44 8.09 8.31 -9.37
C LEU A 44 7.81 9.73 -8.88
N HIS A 45 8.20 10.08 -7.65
CA HIS A 45 8.01 11.41 -7.07
C HIS A 45 8.65 12.53 -7.92
N LYS A 46 9.71 12.22 -8.68
CA LYS A 46 10.36 13.14 -9.62
C LYS A 46 9.47 13.55 -10.80
N ARG A 47 8.45 12.75 -11.13
CA ARG A 47 7.51 12.96 -12.24
C ARG A 47 6.09 13.26 -11.77
N HIS A 48 5.74 12.81 -10.58
CA HIS A 48 4.41 12.95 -9.99
C HIS A 48 4.54 13.72 -8.67
N HIS A 49 4.49 15.05 -8.75
CA HIS A 49 4.58 15.90 -7.58
C HIS A 49 3.48 15.59 -6.57
N GLY A 50 3.87 15.47 -5.29
CA GLY A 50 2.93 15.15 -4.22
C GLY A 50 2.44 13.70 -4.24
N LEU A 51 3.10 12.78 -4.95
CA LEU A 51 2.81 11.34 -4.85
C LEU A 51 2.74 10.88 -3.39
N LEU A 52 1.75 10.06 -3.05
CA LEU A 52 1.71 9.32 -1.79
C LEU A 52 1.72 7.83 -2.10
N THR A 53 2.65 7.09 -1.52
CA THR A 53 2.67 5.63 -1.65
C THR A 53 2.11 4.99 -0.39
N ILE A 54 1.15 4.08 -0.57
CA ILE A 54 0.54 3.33 0.53
C ILE A 54 1.26 1.99 0.62
N VAL A 55 1.83 1.64 1.76
CA VAL A 55 2.52 0.36 1.97
C VAL A 55 1.79 -0.41 3.06
N VAL A 56 1.29 -1.61 2.75
CA VAL A 56 0.51 -2.44 3.67
C VAL A 56 1.22 -3.79 3.85
N PRO A 57 2.09 -3.93 4.88
CA PRO A 57 2.79 -5.19 5.12
C PRO A 57 1.82 -6.30 5.50
N ARG A 58 2.15 -7.54 5.10
CA ARG A 58 1.39 -8.72 5.51
C ARG A 58 1.44 -8.95 7.03
N HIS A 59 2.52 -8.52 7.65
CA HIS A 59 2.81 -8.67 9.09
C HIS A 59 2.93 -7.28 9.73
N PRO A 60 1.83 -6.72 10.28
CA PRO A 60 1.81 -5.36 10.83
C PRO A 60 2.76 -5.12 12.00
N ASP A 61 3.16 -6.16 12.72
CA ASP A 61 4.16 -6.12 13.80
C ASP A 61 5.53 -5.58 13.32
N ARG A 62 5.84 -5.70 12.02
CA ARG A 62 7.03 -5.11 11.39
C ARG A 62 6.95 -3.59 11.21
N GLY A 63 5.81 -2.96 11.49
CA GLY A 63 5.53 -1.56 11.16
C GLY A 63 6.55 -0.55 11.71
N GLU A 64 7.06 -0.78 12.92
CA GLU A 64 8.06 0.13 13.52
C GLU A 64 9.41 0.05 12.82
N ALA A 65 9.91 -1.17 12.59
CA ALA A 65 11.15 -1.40 11.87
C ALA A 65 11.07 -0.89 10.43
N LEU A 66 9.95 -1.14 9.75
CA LEU A 66 9.69 -0.64 8.39
C LEU A 66 9.66 0.88 8.33
N ALA A 67 8.97 1.54 9.26
CA ALA A 67 8.93 3.00 9.31
C ALA A 67 10.34 3.60 9.51
N ALA A 68 11.14 3.01 10.40
CA ALA A 68 12.52 3.44 10.63
C ALA A 68 13.41 3.22 9.39
N GLN A 69 13.28 2.07 8.75
CA GLN A 69 14.03 1.73 7.54
C GLN A 69 13.70 2.67 6.38
N ILE A 70 12.41 2.88 6.09
CA ILE A 70 11.94 3.77 5.03
C ILE A 70 12.33 5.23 5.34
N SER A 71 12.23 5.67 6.60
CA SER A 71 12.70 7.01 7.00
C SER A 71 14.21 7.17 6.82
N GLY A 72 14.99 6.12 7.05
CA GLY A 72 16.43 6.08 6.78
C GLY A 72 16.79 6.27 5.30
N MET A 73 15.84 6.07 4.38
CA MET A 73 15.96 6.38 2.96
C MET A 73 15.66 7.85 2.63
N GLY A 74 15.37 8.67 3.65
CA GLY A 74 15.04 10.09 3.51
C GLY A 74 13.56 10.38 3.20
N LEU A 75 12.68 9.39 3.33
CA LEU A 75 11.24 9.53 3.07
C LEU A 75 10.46 9.82 4.36
N LYS A 76 9.41 10.64 4.26
CA LYS A 76 8.52 10.97 5.38
C LYS A 76 7.39 9.95 5.50
N VAL A 77 7.37 9.22 6.61
CA VAL A 77 6.41 8.14 6.85
C VAL A 77 5.34 8.57 7.86
N ALA A 78 4.08 8.42 7.51
CA ALA A 78 2.95 8.45 8.46
C ALA A 78 2.49 7.01 8.74
N ARG A 79 2.34 6.65 10.02
CA ARG A 79 1.90 5.31 10.43
C ARG A 79 0.41 5.30 10.79
N ARG A 80 -0.34 4.38 10.21
CA ARG A 80 -1.76 4.20 10.51
C ARG A 80 -1.99 3.83 11.98
N SER A 81 -1.20 2.91 12.52
CA SER A 81 -1.32 2.43 13.90
C SER A 81 -1.07 3.50 14.97
N LYS A 82 -0.34 4.58 14.63
CA LYS A 82 -0.05 5.70 15.53
C LYS A 82 -1.04 6.85 15.40
N GLY A 83 -1.95 6.79 14.43
CA GLY A 83 -2.87 7.88 14.13
C GLY A 83 -2.17 9.10 13.54
N ASP A 84 -1.00 8.90 12.91
CA ASP A 84 -0.24 9.99 12.31
C ASP A 84 -1.07 10.68 11.22
N ARG A 85 -0.98 12.00 11.18
CA ARG A 85 -1.61 12.79 10.13
C ARG A 85 -0.79 12.68 8.84
N ILE A 86 -1.46 12.42 7.72
CA ILE A 86 -0.85 12.58 6.40
C ILE A 86 -0.74 14.09 6.12
N ALA A 87 0.49 14.59 6.19
CA ALA A 87 0.83 15.97 5.84
C ALA A 87 1.05 16.11 4.32
N ALA A 88 1.16 17.35 3.85
CA ALA A 88 1.36 17.64 2.42
C ALA A 88 2.66 17.04 1.87
N ASP A 89 3.66 16.87 2.73
CA ASP A 89 4.99 16.35 2.45
C ASP A 89 5.19 14.90 2.95
N THR A 90 4.14 14.22 3.41
CA THR A 90 4.23 12.78 3.75
C THR A 90 4.42 11.97 2.47
N ASP A 91 5.48 11.19 2.35
CA ASP A 91 5.78 10.38 1.18
C ASP A 91 5.08 9.02 1.22
N ILE A 92 5.09 8.40 2.41
CA ILE A 92 4.59 7.04 2.63
C ILE A 92 3.50 7.03 3.70
N LEU A 93 2.35 6.42 3.38
CA LEU A 93 1.38 5.97 4.37
C LEU A 93 1.64 4.48 4.67
N LEU A 94 2.13 4.18 5.86
CA LEU A 94 2.35 2.81 6.31
C LEU A 94 1.07 2.27 6.98
N GLY A 95 0.41 1.33 6.30
CA GLY A 95 -0.79 0.64 6.76
C GLY A 95 -0.48 -0.52 7.68
N ASP A 96 0.07 -0.25 8.86
CA ASP A 96 0.48 -1.23 9.87
C ASP A 96 -0.66 -1.60 10.85
N THR A 97 -1.85 -1.86 10.31
CA THR A 97 -3.04 -2.30 11.06
C THR A 97 -3.72 -3.49 10.39
N ILE A 98 -4.50 -4.25 11.16
CA ILE A 98 -5.20 -5.45 10.68
C ILE A 98 -6.62 -5.09 10.25
N GLY A 99 -7.11 -5.73 9.18
CA GLY A 99 -8.51 -5.68 8.77
C GLY A 99 -8.93 -4.39 8.04
N GLU A 100 -7.99 -3.52 7.70
CA GLU A 100 -8.26 -2.24 7.02
C GLU A 100 -7.97 -2.30 5.49
N MET A 101 -7.89 -3.48 4.86
CA MET A 101 -7.58 -3.57 3.43
C MET A 101 -8.58 -2.81 2.54
N GLY A 102 -9.87 -2.87 2.88
CA GLY A 102 -10.91 -2.11 2.17
C GLY A 102 -10.78 -0.60 2.30
N LEU A 103 -10.09 -0.10 3.33
CA LEU A 103 -9.71 1.30 3.46
C LEU A 103 -8.60 1.64 2.45
N TYR A 104 -7.48 0.90 2.48
CA TYR A 104 -6.32 1.18 1.63
C TYR A 104 -6.63 1.10 0.14
N LEU A 105 -7.40 0.08 -0.27
CA LEU A 105 -7.82 -0.10 -1.65
C LEU A 105 -8.74 1.02 -2.16
N ARG A 106 -9.54 1.66 -1.28
CA ARG A 106 -10.39 2.82 -1.65
C ARG A 106 -9.66 4.16 -1.64
N LEU A 107 -8.37 4.16 -1.28
CA LEU A 107 -7.49 5.33 -1.30
C LEU A 107 -6.59 5.36 -2.55
N THR A 108 -6.70 4.36 -3.43
CA THR A 108 -5.90 4.28 -4.65
C THR A 108 -6.65 3.63 -5.80
N GLU A 109 -6.15 3.83 -7.02
CA GLU A 109 -6.63 3.19 -8.26
C GLU A 109 -5.63 2.15 -8.78
N ILE A 110 -4.44 2.03 -8.17
CA ILE A 110 -3.37 1.11 -8.61
C ILE A 110 -2.77 0.42 -7.39
N ALA A 111 -2.75 -0.91 -7.39
CA ALA A 111 -2.16 -1.71 -6.31
C ALA A 111 -1.22 -2.80 -6.84
N PHE A 112 0.00 -2.80 -6.32
CA PHE A 112 0.91 -3.95 -6.37
C PHE A 112 0.55 -4.94 -5.27
N VAL A 113 0.33 -6.20 -5.65
CA VAL A 113 -0.03 -7.29 -4.75
C VAL A 113 1.24 -8.08 -4.40
N GLY A 114 1.62 -8.05 -3.12
CA GLY A 114 2.88 -8.60 -2.60
C GLY A 114 2.93 -10.12 -2.49
N ARG A 115 4.02 -10.60 -1.89
CA ARG A 115 4.51 -11.99 -1.93
C ARG A 115 4.77 -12.49 -3.36
N SER A 116 4.90 -11.57 -4.31
CA SER A 116 4.93 -11.87 -5.74
C SER A 116 6.25 -11.49 -6.40
N LEU A 117 7.07 -10.65 -5.75
CA LEU A 117 8.37 -10.23 -6.25
C LEU A 117 9.53 -10.99 -5.59
N THR A 118 9.57 -11.04 -4.25
CA THR A 118 10.71 -11.61 -3.50
C THR A 118 10.44 -13.01 -2.94
N SER A 119 9.18 -13.41 -2.86
CA SER A 119 8.73 -14.69 -2.29
C SER A 119 7.95 -15.51 -3.32
N GLU A 120 7.48 -16.69 -2.92
CA GLU A 120 6.67 -17.59 -3.75
C GLU A 120 5.21 -17.67 -3.28
N GLY A 121 4.32 -17.96 -4.24
CA GLY A 121 2.91 -18.22 -4.01
C GLY A 121 1.99 -17.02 -4.31
N GLY A 122 2.44 -15.79 -4.08
CA GLY A 122 1.65 -14.58 -4.32
C GLY A 122 0.50 -14.39 -3.31
N GLN A 123 -0.35 -13.39 -3.60
CA GLN A 123 -1.53 -13.05 -2.81
C GLN A 123 -2.75 -12.85 -3.72
N ASN A 124 -3.94 -12.95 -3.12
CA ASN A 124 -5.22 -12.91 -3.82
C ASN A 124 -5.48 -11.54 -4.47
N PRO A 125 -5.65 -11.46 -5.81
CA PRO A 125 -5.93 -10.19 -6.50
C PRO A 125 -7.40 -9.77 -6.48
N LEU A 126 -8.30 -10.60 -5.94
CA LEU A 126 -9.74 -10.35 -6.05
C LEU A 126 -10.19 -9.11 -5.28
N GLU A 127 -9.63 -8.86 -4.09
CA GLU A 127 -10.01 -7.68 -3.29
C GLU A 127 -9.77 -6.35 -4.02
N PRO A 128 -8.57 -6.06 -4.59
CA PRO A 128 -8.37 -4.87 -5.43
C PRO A 128 -9.24 -4.88 -6.69
N ALA A 129 -9.36 -6.02 -7.37
CA ALA A 129 -10.16 -6.11 -8.61
C ALA A 129 -11.64 -5.78 -8.38
N MET A 130 -12.21 -6.16 -7.23
CA MET A 130 -13.59 -5.83 -6.84
C MET A 130 -13.81 -4.35 -6.52
N LEU A 131 -12.74 -3.56 -6.39
CA LEU A 131 -12.77 -2.13 -6.10
C LEU A 131 -12.21 -1.29 -7.25
N ASP A 132 -12.30 -1.81 -8.48
CA ASP A 132 -11.83 -1.16 -9.71
C ASP A 132 -10.36 -0.71 -9.63
N THR A 133 -9.56 -1.38 -8.80
CA THR A 133 -8.13 -1.08 -8.63
C THR A 133 -7.33 -1.89 -9.64
N ALA A 134 -6.53 -1.22 -10.46
CA ALA A 134 -5.60 -1.87 -11.37
C ALA A 134 -4.57 -2.70 -10.59
N VAL A 135 -4.51 -4.00 -10.89
CA VAL A 135 -3.66 -4.95 -10.17
C VAL A 135 -2.31 -5.10 -10.87
N LEU A 136 -1.24 -4.86 -10.12
CA LEU A 136 0.14 -5.19 -10.49
C LEU A 136 0.61 -6.36 -9.62
N ALA A 137 1.45 -7.23 -10.17
CA ALA A 137 2.09 -8.29 -9.40
C ALA A 137 3.45 -8.63 -10.02
N GLY A 138 4.33 -9.22 -9.23
CA GLY A 138 5.54 -9.85 -9.72
C GLY A 138 5.24 -11.20 -10.39
N ARG A 139 6.29 -11.94 -10.72
CA ARG A 139 6.16 -13.20 -11.47
C ARG A 139 5.65 -14.36 -10.62
N ASN A 140 5.71 -14.23 -9.29
CA ASN A 140 5.45 -15.32 -8.36
C ASN A 140 4.00 -15.29 -7.85
N VAL A 141 3.04 -15.65 -8.71
CA VAL A 141 1.60 -15.69 -8.38
C VAL A 141 1.02 -17.11 -8.37
N GLN A 142 1.87 -18.11 -8.11
CA GLN A 142 1.56 -19.53 -8.34
C GLN A 142 0.29 -20.02 -7.62
N ASN A 143 0.03 -19.57 -6.39
CA ASN A 143 -1.15 -20.00 -5.63
C ASN A 143 -2.45 -19.35 -6.11
N PHE A 144 -2.35 -18.31 -6.94
CA PHE A 144 -3.49 -17.52 -7.43
C PHE A 144 -3.52 -17.42 -8.96
N ARG A 145 -2.79 -18.29 -9.67
CA ARG A 145 -2.58 -18.21 -11.12
C ARG A 145 -3.88 -18.02 -11.90
N GLU A 146 -4.92 -18.80 -11.57
CA GLU A 146 -6.23 -18.72 -12.22
C GLU A 146 -6.91 -17.36 -12.01
N ALA A 147 -6.72 -16.71 -10.87
CA ALA A 147 -7.30 -15.40 -10.57
C ALA A 147 -6.60 -14.24 -11.30
N TYR A 148 -5.45 -14.48 -11.93
CA TYR A 148 -4.71 -13.50 -12.75
C TYR A 148 -4.91 -13.70 -14.26
N GLN A 149 -5.74 -14.66 -14.68
CA GLN A 149 -6.09 -14.92 -16.09
C GLN A 149 -7.40 -14.23 -16.46
#